data_AF-A0A183JLQ7-F1
#
_entry.id   AF-A0A183JLQ7-F1
#
_cell.length_a   1.000
_cell.length_b   1.000
_cell.length_c   1.000
_cell.angle_alpha   90.00
_cell.angle_beta   90.00
_cell.angle_gamma   90.00
#
_symmetry.space_group_name_H-M   'P 1'
#
loop_
_entity.id
_entity.type
_entity.pdbx_description
1 polymer ?
#
loop_
_entity_poly.entity_id
_entity_poly.type
_entity_poly.pdbx_seq_one_letter_code
_entity_poly.pdbx_strand_id
1 'polypeptide(L)'
;NLKDLVIDSSESGYYYWIGIVTITVLYNAIVLPMRSAFTQFHELSPIIWMVLDYCIDCVYFMDIFVGLRTGYLEEGLLVRDKEKLKQAYIKRQQFIIDIMAILPTDLFYFIPVLNHYASWLRFNRLMKIYRSFEFVDRTETRTNRPNLFRISMLTTYILVLIHWNACIYFGFSRATD
;
A
#
# COMPACT_ATOMS: atom_id res chain seq x y z
N ASN A 1 20.32 -20.13 7.83
CA ASN A 1 19.58 -20.93 6.82
C ASN A 1 18.36 -20.14 6.37
N LEU A 2 18.39 -19.49 5.20
CA LEU A 2 17.22 -18.78 4.61
C LEU A 2 16.01 -19.69 4.33
N LYS A 3 16.22 -21.02 4.44
CA LYS A 3 15.23 -22.06 4.29
C LYS A 3 14.29 -22.21 5.52
N ASP A 4 14.57 -21.63 6.69
CA ASP A 4 13.71 -21.81 7.87
C ASP A 4 13.03 -20.51 8.36
N LEU A 5 13.20 -19.40 7.63
CA LEU A 5 12.61 -18.11 8.00
C LEU A 5 11.10 -18.10 7.70
N VAL A 6 10.31 -18.56 8.67
CA VAL A 6 8.86 -18.34 8.78
C VAL A 6 8.64 -17.16 9.70
N ILE A 7 7.91 -16.15 9.23
CA ILE A 7 7.65 -14.94 10.00
C ILE A 7 6.42 -15.20 10.85
N ASP A 8 6.59 -15.14 12.16
CA ASP A 8 5.47 -15.28 13.09
C ASP A 8 4.69 -13.96 13.13
N SER A 9 3.39 -14.04 12.86
CA SER A 9 2.49 -12.89 12.87
C SER A 9 2.32 -12.25 14.27
N SER A 10 2.75 -12.95 15.33
CA SER A 10 2.73 -12.48 16.72
C SER A 10 3.96 -11.66 17.12
N GLU A 11 5.05 -11.76 16.36
CA GLU A 11 6.27 -11.01 16.64
C GLU A 11 6.08 -9.51 16.42
N SER A 12 6.68 -8.72 17.31
CA SER A 12 6.70 -7.25 17.20
C SER A 12 7.34 -6.77 15.90
N GLY A 13 8.25 -7.55 15.30
CA GLY A 13 8.86 -7.23 14.01
C GLY A 13 7.83 -7.12 12.87
N TYR A 14 6.87 -8.04 12.81
CA TYR A 14 5.80 -8.01 11.81
C TYR A 14 4.85 -6.81 12.02
N TYR A 15 4.59 -6.43 13.27
CA TYR A 15 3.81 -5.22 13.57
C TYR A 15 4.48 -3.94 13.05
N TYR A 16 5.79 -3.76 13.29
CA TYR A 16 6.52 -2.61 12.77
C TYR A 16 6.57 -2.61 11.24
N TRP A 17 6.72 -3.79 10.62
CA TRP A 17 6.69 -3.95 9.17
C TRP A 17 5.36 -3.48 8.56
N ILE A 18 4.22 -3.92 9.09
CA ILE A 18 2.91 -3.45 8.63
C ILE A 18 2.77 -1.93 8.82
N GLY A 19 3.32 -1.37 9.90
CA GLY A 19 3.36 0.08 10.12
C GLY A 19 4.12 0.82 9.02
N ILE A 20 5.30 0.33 8.62
CA ILE A 20 6.10 0.90 7.51
C ILE A 20 5.27 0.86 6.21
N VAL A 21 4.67 -0.28 5.89
CA VAL A 21 3.82 -0.43 4.70
C VAL A 21 2.65 0.55 4.73
N THR A 22 1.98 0.70 5.88
CA THR A 22 0.87 1.64 6.07
C THR A 22 1.28 3.09 5.82
N ILE A 23 2.46 3.50 6.30
CA ILE A 23 3.01 4.84 6.05
C ILE A 23 3.24 5.05 4.55
N THR A 24 3.82 4.07 3.85
CA THR A 24 4.03 4.17 2.39
C THR A 24 2.72 4.24 1.60
N VAL A 25 1.67 3.56 2.06
CA VAL A 25 0.33 3.65 1.47
C VAL A 25 -0.28 5.04 1.68
N LEU A 26 -0.21 5.58 2.90
CA LEU A 26 -0.70 6.93 3.20
C LEU A 26 0.03 8.01 2.40
N TYR A 27 1.36 7.86 2.25
CA TYR A 27 2.16 8.72 1.39
C TYR A 27 1.65 8.69 -0.06
N ASN A 28 1.46 7.50 -0.64
CA ASN A 28 0.92 7.37 -2.00
C ASN A 28 -0.49 7.96 -2.13
N ALA A 29 -1.33 7.80 -1.10
CA ALA A 29 -2.68 8.35 -1.08
C ALA A 29 -2.70 9.88 -1.13
N ILE A 30 -1.67 10.57 -0.64
CA ILE A 30 -1.59 12.05 -0.70
C ILE A 30 -0.86 12.50 -1.97
N VAL A 31 0.27 11.87 -2.28
CA VAL A 31 1.20 12.33 -3.31
C VAL A 31 0.71 12.04 -4.72
N LEU A 32 0.06 10.90 -4.98
CA LEU A 32 -0.46 10.57 -6.31
C LEU A 32 -1.51 11.57 -6.83
N PRO A 33 -2.60 11.87 -6.09
CA PRO A 33 -3.60 12.86 -6.56
C PRO A 33 -3.04 14.28 -6.62
N MET A 34 -2.11 14.62 -5.72
CA MET A 34 -1.40 15.91 -5.77
C MET A 34 -0.59 16.02 -7.08
N ARG A 35 0.17 14.98 -7.43
CA ARG A 35 0.98 14.95 -8.67
C ARG A 35 0.13 14.91 -9.93
N SER A 36 -1.07 14.33 -9.89
CA SER A 36 -1.98 14.33 -11.04
C SER A 36 -2.64 15.69 -11.26
N ALA A 37 -2.98 16.42 -10.18
CA ALA A 37 -3.62 17.73 -10.27
C ALA A 37 -2.61 18.87 -10.50
N PHE A 38 -1.42 18.80 -9.88
CA PHE A 38 -0.41 19.85 -9.90
C PHE A 38 0.89 19.36 -10.58
N THR A 39 0.90 19.35 -11.91
CA THR A 39 2.04 18.83 -12.70
C THR A 39 3.35 19.58 -12.47
N GLN A 40 3.28 20.85 -12.08
CA GLN A 40 4.45 21.70 -11.78
C GLN A 40 5.38 21.10 -10.70
N PHE A 41 4.82 20.43 -9.68
CA PHE A 41 5.62 19.78 -8.64
C PHE A 41 6.40 18.57 -9.17
N HIS A 42 5.84 17.88 -10.16
CA HIS A 42 6.52 16.75 -10.80
C HIS A 42 7.68 17.23 -11.67
N GLU A 43 7.46 18.32 -12.44
CA GLU A 43 8.44 18.91 -13.35
C GLU A 43 9.64 19.53 -12.62
N LEU A 44 9.46 20.02 -11.39
CA LEU A 44 10.54 20.63 -10.61
C LEU A 44 11.65 19.64 -10.23
N SER A 45 11.31 18.36 -10.02
CA SER A 45 12.26 17.35 -9.51
C SER A 45 11.87 15.90 -9.91
N PRO A 46 11.81 15.56 -11.20
CA PRO A 46 11.32 14.26 -11.67
C PRO A 46 12.17 13.09 -11.17
N ILE A 47 13.49 13.27 -11.03
CA ILE A 47 14.42 12.22 -10.59
C ILE A 47 14.14 11.82 -9.13
N ILE A 48 13.91 12.80 -8.24
CA ILE A 48 13.65 12.53 -6.82
C ILE A 48 12.35 11.74 -6.66
N TRP A 49 11.30 12.16 -7.36
CA TRP A 49 10.03 11.45 -7.37
C TRP A 49 10.18 10.02 -7.88
N MET A 50 10.94 9.83 -8.96
CA MET A 50 11.20 8.51 -9.51
C MET A 50 11.91 7.59 -8.49
N VAL A 51 12.95 8.09 -7.80
CA VAL A 51 13.65 7.32 -6.77
C VAL A 51 12.69 6.93 -5.63
N LEU A 52 11.89 7.87 -5.14
CA LEU A 52 10.90 7.60 -4.09
C LEU A 52 9.86 6.57 -4.52
N ASP A 53 9.36 6.68 -5.75
CA ASP A 53 8.38 5.74 -6.31
C ASP A 53 8.94 4.31 -6.37
N TYR A 54 10.19 4.14 -6.82
CA TYR A 54 10.87 2.84 -6.85
C TYR A 54 11.16 2.30 -5.45
N CYS A 55 11.55 3.14 -4.51
CA CYS A 55 11.74 2.73 -3.11
C CYS A 55 10.44 2.15 -2.52
N ILE A 56 9.30 2.77 -2.80
CA ILE A 56 8.01 2.28 -2.32
C ILE A 56 7.60 0.98 -3.02
N ASP A 57 7.89 0.84 -4.31
CA ASP A 57 7.67 -0.43 -5.02
C ASP A 57 8.49 -1.56 -4.39
N CYS A 58 9.76 -1.31 -4.05
CA CYS A 58 10.58 -2.27 -3.32
C CYS A 58 9.95 -2.68 -1.99
N VAL A 59 9.39 -1.74 -1.22
CA VAL A 59 8.67 -2.04 0.03
C VAL A 59 7.45 -2.92 -0.24
N TYR A 60 6.68 -2.65 -1.29
CA TYR A 60 5.51 -3.45 -1.64
C TYR A 60 5.87 -4.86 -2.11
N PHE A 61 6.95 -5.01 -2.89
CA PHE A 61 7.50 -6.32 -3.25
C PHE A 61 7.97 -7.10 -2.02
N MET A 62 8.67 -6.44 -1.10
CA MET A 62 9.04 -7.05 0.18
C MET A 62 7.80 -7.44 0.99
N ASP A 63 6.73 -6.65 0.97
CA ASP A 63 5.50 -6.97 1.69
C ASP A 63 4.80 -8.23 1.15
N ILE A 64 4.81 -8.45 -0.17
CA ILE A 64 4.35 -9.73 -0.74
C ILE A 64 5.24 -10.87 -0.24
N PHE A 65 6.56 -10.69 -0.25
CA PHE A 65 7.48 -11.73 0.19
C PHE A 65 7.30 -12.07 1.67
N VAL A 66 7.05 -11.07 2.51
CA VAL A 66 6.70 -11.24 3.91
C VAL A 66 5.36 -11.97 4.01
N GLY A 67 4.33 -11.54 3.27
CA GLY A 67 3.00 -12.18 3.25
C GLY A 67 3.03 -13.66 2.86
N LEU A 68 3.88 -14.04 1.90
CA LEU A 68 4.09 -15.43 1.50
C LEU A 68 4.77 -16.29 2.59
N ARG A 69 5.48 -15.66 3.53
CA ARG A 69 6.21 -16.31 4.62
C ARG A 69 5.55 -16.15 5.99
N THR A 70 4.47 -15.37 6.08
CA THR A 70 3.73 -15.19 7.32
C THR A 70 2.95 -16.45 7.63
N GLY A 71 3.23 -17.06 8.78
CA GLY A 71 2.51 -18.24 9.26
C GLY A 71 1.06 -17.92 9.63
N TYR A 72 0.11 -18.78 9.28
CA TYR A 72 -1.26 -18.72 9.81
C TYR A 72 -1.45 -19.77 10.91
N LEU A 73 -2.36 -19.51 11.85
CA LEU A 73 -2.77 -20.51 12.84
C LEU A 73 -3.83 -21.43 12.24
N GLU A 74 -3.57 -22.73 12.28
CA GLU A 74 -4.52 -23.79 11.97
C GLU A 74 -4.70 -24.63 13.24
N GLU A 75 -5.93 -24.72 13.74
CA GLU A 75 -6.27 -25.48 14.98
C GLU A 75 -5.45 -25.09 16.22
N GLY A 76 -5.04 -23.82 16.34
CA GLY A 76 -4.25 -23.34 17.49
C GLY A 76 -2.75 -23.64 17.40
N LEU A 77 -2.28 -24.26 16.31
CA LEU A 77 -0.87 -24.49 16.02
C LEU A 77 -0.41 -23.59 14.86
N LEU A 78 0.77 -23.00 15.00
CA LEU A 78 1.40 -22.22 13.95
C LEU A 78 1.87 -23.16 12.83
N VAL A 79 1.23 -23.09 11.66
CA VAL A 79 1.65 -23.87 10.50
C VAL A 79 2.91 -23.24 9.91
N ARG A 80 4.00 -24.01 9.86
CA ARG A 80 5.30 -23.57 9.32
C ARG A 80 5.63 -24.16 7.94
N ASP A 81 4.75 -25.01 7.41
CA ASP A 81 4.91 -25.65 6.11
C ASP A 81 4.73 -24.65 4.96
N LYS A 82 5.81 -24.33 4.25
CA LYS A 82 5.83 -23.32 3.17
C LYS A 82 4.84 -23.59 2.05
N GLU A 83 4.68 -24.85 1.66
CA GLU A 83 3.74 -25.22 0.59
C GLU A 83 2.29 -24.96 1.02
N LYS A 84 1.96 -25.27 2.28
CA LYS A 84 0.64 -24.96 2.85
C LYS A 84 0.43 -23.46 3.01
N LEU A 85 1.44 -22.73 3.50
CA LEU A 85 1.41 -21.27 3.61
C LEU A 85 1.17 -20.59 2.27
N LYS A 86 1.91 -21.01 1.23
CA LYS A 86 1.77 -20.48 -0.13
C LYS A 86 0.39 -20.77 -0.70
N GLN A 87 -0.12 -22.00 -0.57
CA GLN A 87 -1.44 -22.37 -1.07
C GLN A 87 -2.56 -21.62 -0.34
N ALA A 88 -2.48 -21.48 0.98
CA ALA A 88 -3.44 -20.74 1.78
C ALA A 88 -3.42 -19.24 1.45
N TYR A 89 -2.23 -18.66 1.26
CA TYR A 89 -2.08 -17.25 0.87
C TYR A 89 -2.61 -16.99 -0.54
N ILE A 90 -2.30 -17.84 -1.53
CA ILE A 90 -2.80 -17.72 -2.91
C ILE A 90 -4.33 -17.79 -2.95
N LYS A 91 -4.94 -18.62 -2.09
CA LYS A 91 -6.39 -18.77 -2.00
C LYS A 91 -7.07 -17.57 -1.30
N ARG A 92 -6.30 -16.73 -0.60
CA ARG A 92 -6.82 -15.55 0.11
C ARG A 92 -7.06 -14.42 -0.89
N GLN A 93 -8.19 -13.73 -0.76
CA GLN A 93 -8.50 -12.54 -1.58
C GLN A 93 -7.42 -11.45 -1.52
N GLN A 94 -6.66 -11.41 -0.41
CA GLN A 94 -5.53 -10.50 -0.23
C GLN A 94 -4.43 -10.69 -1.28
N PHE A 95 -4.18 -11.93 -1.74
CA PHE A 95 -3.17 -12.19 -2.77
C PHE A 95 -3.56 -11.60 -4.13
N ILE A 96 -4.86 -11.66 -4.48
CA ILE A 96 -5.36 -11.06 -5.72
C ILE A 96 -5.21 -9.54 -5.65
N ILE A 97 -5.50 -8.93 -4.50
CA ILE A 97 -5.33 -7.49 -4.27
C ILE A 97 -3.85 -7.10 -4.33
N ASP A 98 -2.96 -7.91 -3.74
CA ASP A 98 -1.51 -7.69 -3.78
C ASP A 98 -0.95 -7.78 -5.20
N ILE A 99 -1.39 -8.78 -5.98
CA ILE A 99 -1.04 -8.87 -7.39
C ILE A 99 -1.59 -7.68 -8.16
N MET A 100 -2.84 -7.28 -7.96
CA MET A 100 -3.41 -6.12 -8.66
C MET A 100 -2.70 -4.80 -8.30
N ALA A 101 -2.26 -4.64 -7.06
CA ALA A 101 -1.54 -3.46 -6.59
C ALA A 101 -0.13 -3.32 -7.18
N ILE A 102 0.51 -4.46 -7.49
CA ILE A 102 1.87 -4.54 -8.07
C ILE A 102 1.84 -4.90 -9.56
N LEU A 103 0.66 -5.20 -10.11
CA LEU A 103 0.50 -5.59 -11.50
C LEU A 103 1.16 -4.50 -12.34
N PRO A 104 2.07 -4.87 -13.26
CA PRO A 104 2.86 -3.91 -14.01
C PRO A 104 1.93 -3.17 -14.95
N THR A 105 1.29 -2.11 -14.44
CA THR A 105 0.64 -1.09 -15.25
C THR A 105 1.67 -0.38 -16.13
N ASP A 106 2.97 -0.55 -15.84
CA ASP A 106 4.10 -0.23 -16.71
C ASP A 106 4.09 -0.99 -18.05
N LEU A 107 3.40 -2.14 -18.19
CA LEU A 107 3.21 -2.77 -19.50
C LEU A 107 2.38 -1.89 -20.45
N PHE A 108 1.50 -1.03 -19.90
CA PHE A 108 0.76 -0.05 -20.69
C PHE A 108 1.60 1.18 -21.07
N TYR A 109 2.80 1.33 -20.48
CA TYR A 109 3.74 2.40 -20.82
C TYR A 109 4.32 2.26 -22.24
N PHE A 110 4.32 1.05 -22.80
CA PHE A 110 4.72 0.77 -24.19
C PHE A 110 3.73 1.30 -25.22
N ILE A 111 2.54 1.76 -24.80
CA ILE A 111 1.55 2.38 -25.67
C ILE A 111 1.73 3.91 -25.54
N PRO A 112 2.26 4.61 -26.56
CA PRO A 112 2.57 6.05 -26.47
C PRO A 112 1.36 6.92 -26.11
N VAL A 113 0.14 6.48 -26.42
CA VAL A 113 -1.13 7.13 -26.07
C VAL A 113 -1.38 7.15 -24.56
N LEU A 114 -0.87 6.18 -23.81
CA LEU A 114 -1.11 6.03 -22.37
C LEU A 114 -0.02 6.67 -21.49
N ASN A 115 1.08 7.14 -22.09
CA ASN A 115 2.18 7.77 -21.36
C ASN A 115 1.71 9.06 -20.64
N HIS A 116 0.75 9.79 -21.21
CA HIS A 116 0.15 10.96 -20.56
C HIS A 116 -0.65 10.60 -19.28
N TYR A 117 -1.14 9.36 -19.19
CA TYR A 117 -1.89 8.82 -18.04
C TYR A 117 -1.01 8.02 -17.06
N ALA A 118 0.32 8.11 -17.18
CA ALA A 118 1.26 7.40 -16.30
C ALA A 118 1.00 7.63 -14.80
N SER A 119 0.58 8.85 -14.42
CA SER A 119 0.20 9.16 -13.03
C SER A 119 -1.08 8.44 -12.58
N TRP A 120 -2.05 8.25 -13.47
CA TRP A 120 -3.31 7.54 -13.20
C TRP A 120 -3.09 6.03 -13.08
N LEU A 121 -2.20 5.48 -13.91
CA LEU A 121 -1.83 4.05 -13.91
C LEU A 121 -1.18 3.61 -12.59
N ARG A 122 -0.62 4.54 -11.80
CA ARG A 122 -0.03 4.28 -10.48
C ARG A 122 -1.02 4.33 -9.32
N PHE A 123 -2.29 4.68 -9.55
CA PHE A 123 -3.33 4.58 -8.52
C PHE A 123 -3.62 3.13 -8.11
N ASN A 124 -3.23 2.14 -8.92
CA ASN A 124 -3.29 0.72 -8.55
C ASN A 124 -2.60 0.43 -7.20
N ARG A 125 -1.53 1.17 -6.89
CA ARG A 125 -0.79 1.10 -5.61
C ARG A 125 -1.64 1.38 -4.38
N LEU A 126 -2.76 2.11 -4.54
CA LEU A 126 -3.69 2.40 -3.44
C LEU A 126 -4.54 1.20 -3.04
N MET A 127 -4.60 0.15 -3.86
CA MET A 127 -5.29 -1.09 -3.50
C MET A 127 -4.68 -1.73 -2.23
N LYS A 128 -3.42 -1.41 -1.89
CA LYS A 128 -2.77 -1.75 -0.61
C LYS A 128 -3.39 -1.08 0.63
N ILE A 129 -4.41 -0.21 0.50
CA ILE A 129 -5.11 0.41 1.65
C ILE A 129 -5.65 -0.61 2.65
N TYR A 130 -5.90 -1.85 2.23
CA TYR A 130 -6.26 -2.95 3.12
C TYR A 130 -5.23 -3.17 4.24
N ARG A 131 -3.94 -2.92 4.00
CA ARG A 131 -2.87 -3.02 5.00
C ARG A 131 -3.01 -1.98 6.10
N SER A 132 -3.48 -0.78 5.77
CA SER A 132 -3.78 0.25 6.75
C SER A 132 -4.90 -0.19 7.69
N PHE A 133 -5.93 -0.89 7.19
CA PHE A 133 -6.97 -1.47 8.03
C PHE A 133 -6.42 -2.60 8.92
N GLU A 134 -5.55 -3.47 8.39
CA GLU A 134 -4.87 -4.49 9.19
C GLU A 134 -4.00 -3.88 10.30
N PHE A 135 -3.30 -2.77 10.02
CA PHE A 135 -2.54 -2.03 11.01
C PHE A 135 -3.44 -1.46 12.11
N VAL A 136 -4.58 -0.90 11.74
CA VAL A 136 -5.54 -0.31 12.68
C VAL A 136 -6.07 -1.38 13.64
N ASP A 137 -6.53 -2.52 13.11
CA ASP A 137 -7.04 -3.64 13.90
C ASP A 137 -5.99 -4.16 14.91
N ARG A 138 -4.76 -4.36 14.45
CA ARG A 138 -3.65 -4.80 15.31
C ARG A 138 -3.25 -3.76 16.35
N THR A 139 -3.21 -2.48 15.98
CA THR A 139 -2.85 -1.40 16.91
C THR A 139 -3.92 -1.21 17.97
N GLU A 140 -5.18 -1.44 17.62
CA GLU A 140 -6.30 -1.36 18.54
C GLU A 140 -6.17 -2.38 19.69
N THR A 141 -5.79 -3.61 19.37
CA THR A 141 -5.60 -4.67 20.39
C THR A 141 -4.41 -4.41 21.33
N ARG A 142 -3.44 -3.58 20.92
CA ARG A 142 -2.25 -3.24 21.71
C ARG A 142 -2.35 -1.89 22.44
N THR A 143 -3.26 -1.01 22.04
CA THR A 143 -3.37 0.33 22.63
C THR A 143 -4.26 0.34 23.86
N ASN A 144 -3.84 1.08 24.89
CA ASN A 144 -4.62 1.22 26.12
C ASN A 144 -5.84 2.16 25.95
N ARG A 145 -5.97 2.84 24.81
CA ARG A 145 -7.09 3.74 24.47
C ARG A 145 -7.57 3.54 23.02
N PRO A 146 -8.32 2.47 22.73
CA PRO A 146 -8.74 2.11 21.37
C PRO A 146 -9.60 3.18 20.70
N ASN A 147 -10.50 3.82 21.46
CA ASN A 147 -11.41 4.84 20.92
C ASN A 147 -10.68 6.10 20.43
N LEU A 148 -9.64 6.55 21.14
CA LEU A 148 -8.86 7.71 20.72
C LEU A 148 -8.09 7.42 19.43
N PHE A 149 -7.51 6.24 19.33
CA PHE A 149 -6.78 5.80 18.14
C PHE A 149 -7.72 5.66 16.93
N ARG A 150 -8.90 5.06 17.11
CA ARG A 150 -9.94 4.97 16.07
C ARG A 150 -10.33 6.35 15.54
N ILE A 151 -10.58 7.31 16.44
CA ILE A 151 -10.92 8.68 16.05
C ILE A 151 -9.77 9.32 15.25
N SER A 152 -8.53 9.20 15.73
CA SER A 152 -7.35 9.77 15.05
C SER A 152 -7.16 9.22 13.63
N MET A 153 -7.32 7.91 13.46
CA MET A 153 -7.21 7.27 12.14
C MET A 153 -8.36 7.66 11.22
N LEU A 154 -9.59 7.70 11.74
CA LEU A 154 -10.75 8.18 10.98
C LEU A 154 -10.56 9.63 10.52
N THR A 155 -10.10 10.52 11.40
CA THR A 155 -9.78 11.90 11.05
C THR A 155 -8.73 11.96 9.94
N THR A 156 -7.68 11.13 10.00
CA THR A 156 -6.67 11.05 8.95
C THR A 156 -7.28 10.65 7.61
N TYR A 157 -8.19 9.66 7.58
CA TYR A 157 -8.88 9.26 6.35
C TYR A 157 -9.78 10.37 5.79
N ILE A 158 -10.50 11.09 6.64
CA ILE A 158 -11.33 12.23 6.23
C ILE A 158 -10.47 13.33 5.61
N LEU A 159 -9.32 13.66 6.20
CA LEU A 159 -8.40 14.65 5.65
C LEU A 159 -7.87 14.26 4.28
N VAL A 160 -7.53 12.98 4.09
CA VAL A 160 -7.11 12.46 2.77
C VAL A 160 -8.26 12.59 1.76
N LEU A 161 -9.51 12.29 2.13
CA LEU A 161 -10.65 12.46 1.23
C LEU A 161 -10.88 13.93 0.84
N ILE A 162 -10.75 14.87 1.78
CA ILE A 162 -10.86 16.30 1.50
C ILE A 162 -9.75 16.73 0.53
N HIS A 163 -8.52 16.28 0.75
CA HIS A 163 -7.39 16.52 -0.15
C HIS A 163 -7.65 16.00 -1.57
N TRP A 164 -8.21 14.80 -1.70
CA TRP A 164 -8.59 14.24 -2.99
C TRP A 164 -9.64 15.07 -3.70
N ASN A 165 -10.69 15.49 -2.99
CA ASN A 165 -11.74 16.34 -3.55
C ASN A 165 -11.15 17.66 -4.05
N ALA A 166 -10.23 18.28 -3.29
CA ALA A 166 -9.55 19.49 -3.71
C ALA A 166 -8.68 19.28 -4.96
N CYS A 167 -7.91 18.18 -5.02
CA CYS A 167 -7.09 17.84 -6.18
C CYS A 167 -7.92 17.58 -7.44
N ILE A 168 -9.03 16.84 -7.29
CA ILE A 168 -9.96 16.56 -8.39
C ILE A 168 -10.61 17.85 -8.89
N TYR A 169 -11.11 18.69 -7.99
CA TYR A 169 -11.72 19.97 -8.34
C TYR A 169 -10.75 20.87 -9.11
N PHE A 170 -9.50 21.00 -8.63
CA PHE A 170 -8.48 21.78 -9.32
C PHE A 170 -8.12 21.18 -10.70
N GLY A 171 -7.98 19.85 -10.77
CA GLY A 171 -7.73 19.14 -12.03
C GLY A 171 -8.84 19.35 -13.07
N PHE A 172 -10.11 19.33 -12.65
CA PHE A 172 -11.25 19.63 -13.52
C PHE A 172 -11.31 21.09 -13.97
N SER A 173 -11.06 22.04 -13.06
CA SER A 173 -11.01 23.48 -13.41
C SER A 173 -10.01 23.72 -14.54
N ARG A 174 -8.78 23.25 -14.37
CA ARG A 174 -7.71 23.38 -15.37
C ARG A 174 -8.03 22.70 -16.71
N ALA A 175 -8.85 21.65 -16.71
CA ALA A 175 -9.25 20.96 -17.94
C ALA A 175 -10.39 21.68 -18.69
N THR A 176 -11.12 22.56 -18.01
CA THR A 176 -12.28 23.30 -18.57
C THR A 176 -11.89 24.72 -19.02
N ASP A 177 -10.82 25.27 -18.45
CA ASP A 177 -10.15 26.51 -18.88
C ASP A 177 -9.31 26.31 -20.15
#